data_AF-A0A1B0DHU2-F1
#
_entry.id   AF-A0A1B0DHU2-F1
#
_cell.length_a   1.000
_cell.length_b   1.000
_cell.length_c   1.000
_cell.angle_alpha   90.00
_cell.angle_beta   90.00
_cell.angle_gamma   90.00
#
_symmetry.space_group_name_H-M   'P 1'
#
loop_
_entity.id
_entity.type
_entity.pdbx_description
1 polymer ?
#
loop_
_entity_poly.entity_id
_entity_poly.type
_entity_poly.pdbx_seq_one_letter_code
_entity_poly.pdbx_strand_id
1 'polypeptide(L)'
;WQKLWVVFTSFCLYFYKSYQDEFALASLPLLGYTVGPPGVQDALQKDFVFKLSFKNHVYFFRAESEHTYNRWLEATRFQQLYREFEQQKVCYVPVGYLLLKPFHRLLHYQLLLDRLLDHYGEDHFDRTDCHGALMMLGRTTDTINSLLPESENYVLLCELQRDLVGFDQLVQPGRRLIRQGCLLKHSKRGLQQRMFFLFSDVLLYASKSPVNQTFKVLGHVPLRSLLTENAEHNAFVIFGGQRAITVSAGTTAEKTLWLAELAKASSDAKTRPHVQLAMGSLKNCSSSEEGLETCGLNAGAVVPGKTPPSRKLAPDDVESLQPLFQLMEAMIQHHGVFLRDLEHRLVLWEGRGSHETHRIGDIMLKNMVVLLRTSKSRLYVRSVISNSLARKYALSVGHRFLRASPPS
;
A
#
# COMPACT_ATOMS: atom_id res chain seq x y z
N TRP A 1 -6.56 26.40 21.01
CA TRP A 1 -5.60 25.33 21.36
C TRP A 1 -6.33 24.23 22.12
N GLN A 2 -6.90 23.26 21.40
CA GLN A 2 -7.66 22.13 21.96
C GLN A 2 -6.74 20.92 22.13
N LYS A 3 -6.71 20.33 23.31
CA LYS A 3 -5.90 19.15 23.60
C LYS A 3 -6.53 17.90 22.97
N LEU A 4 -5.79 17.25 22.08
CA LEU A 4 -6.20 16.04 21.36
C LEU A 4 -5.06 15.04 21.38
N TRP A 5 -5.39 13.76 21.44
CA TRP A 5 -4.43 12.71 21.17
C TRP A 5 -4.41 12.45 19.67
N VAL A 6 -3.29 12.70 19.00
CA VAL A 6 -3.21 12.59 17.54
C VAL A 6 -2.25 11.48 17.16
N VAL A 7 -2.76 10.49 16.44
CA VAL A 7 -2.00 9.36 15.90
C VAL A 7 -1.78 9.60 14.42
N PHE A 8 -0.53 9.47 13.96
CA PHE A 8 -0.21 9.49 12.54
C PHE A 8 0.06 8.07 12.06
N THR A 9 -0.81 7.59 11.18
CA THR A 9 -0.62 6.30 10.52
C THR A 9 -1.20 6.36 9.12
N SER A 10 -0.58 5.63 8.19
CA SER A 10 -1.04 5.52 6.80
C SER A 10 -1.40 6.85 6.15
N PHE A 11 -0.52 7.84 6.31
CA PHE A 11 -0.64 9.14 5.66
C PHE A 11 -1.86 9.96 6.10
N CYS A 12 -2.44 9.64 7.26
CA CYS A 12 -3.61 10.29 7.83
C CYS A 12 -3.38 10.61 9.32
N LEU A 13 -3.90 11.75 9.78
CA LEU A 13 -3.96 12.08 11.20
C LEU A 13 -5.29 11.68 11.78
N TYR A 14 -5.25 10.85 12.82
CA TYR A 14 -6.42 10.46 13.59
C TYR A 14 -6.42 11.21 14.90
N PHE A 15 -7.50 11.94 15.15
CA PHE A 15 -7.67 12.73 16.36
C PHE A 15 -8.52 11.96 17.35
N TYR A 16 -8.14 11.90 18.61
CA TYR A 16 -8.87 11.25 19.71
C TYR A 16 -8.99 12.22 20.88
N LYS A 17 -9.96 11.98 21.78
CA LYS A 17 -10.09 12.77 23.01
C LYS A 17 -9.03 12.32 24.03
N SER A 18 -8.77 11.02 24.08
CA SER A 18 -7.80 10.35 24.95
C SER A 18 -7.06 9.24 24.19
N TYR A 19 -5.92 8.80 24.74
CA TYR A 19 -5.16 7.66 24.22
C TYR A 19 -5.86 6.30 24.43
N GLN A 20 -6.85 6.26 25.33
CA GLN A 20 -7.64 5.07 25.64
C GLN A 20 -8.84 4.91 24.70
N ASP A 21 -9.12 5.92 23.86
CA ASP A 21 -10.29 5.88 22.97
C ASP A 21 -10.03 4.91 21.81
N GLU A 22 -10.96 3.99 21.59
CA GLU A 22 -10.88 3.03 20.47
C GLU A 22 -11.20 3.66 19.10
N PHE A 23 -11.89 4.80 19.09
CA PHE A 23 -12.40 5.43 17.87
C PHE A 23 -12.00 6.91 17.73
N ALA A 24 -11.50 7.27 16.54
CA ALA A 24 -11.05 8.62 16.26
C ALA A 24 -12.23 9.62 16.20
N LEU A 25 -12.07 10.78 16.83
CA LEU A 25 -12.89 12.00 16.69
C LEU A 25 -12.95 12.52 15.25
N ALA A 26 -11.86 12.45 14.52
CA ALA A 26 -11.78 12.83 13.10
C ALA A 26 -10.55 12.18 12.47
N SER A 27 -10.49 12.25 11.14
CA SER A 27 -9.34 11.86 10.34
C SER A 27 -8.96 13.01 9.39
N LEU A 28 -7.69 13.33 9.25
CA LEU A 28 -7.17 14.29 8.27
C LEU A 28 -6.17 13.58 7.35
N PRO A 29 -6.60 13.14 6.15
CA PRO A 29 -5.70 12.64 5.13
C PRO A 29 -4.71 13.74 4.75
N LEU A 30 -3.42 13.47 4.89
CA LEU A 30 -2.37 14.45 4.62
C LEU A 30 -1.98 14.53 3.14
N LEU A 31 -2.72 13.85 2.26
CA LEU A 31 -2.48 13.86 0.82
C LEU A 31 -2.67 15.26 0.22
N GLY A 32 -1.58 16.03 0.11
CA GLY A 32 -1.54 17.37 -0.49
C GLY A 32 -1.12 18.44 0.50
N TYR A 33 -1.12 18.15 1.79
CA TYR A 33 -0.65 19.07 2.81
C TYR A 33 0.87 19.20 2.77
N THR A 34 1.36 20.43 2.75
CA THR A 34 2.75 20.75 3.06
C THR A 34 2.89 20.92 4.57
N VAL A 35 4.06 20.57 5.09
CA VAL A 35 4.37 20.72 6.52
C VAL A 35 5.59 21.58 6.70
N GLY A 36 5.53 22.50 7.65
CA GLY A 36 6.64 23.38 7.98
C GLY A 36 6.37 24.20 9.24
N PRO A 37 7.32 25.05 9.65
CA PRO A 37 7.08 26.02 10.70
C PRO A 37 6.00 27.05 10.27
N PRO A 38 5.27 27.65 11.22
CA PRO A 38 4.46 28.83 10.96
C PRO A 38 5.29 29.94 10.30
N GLY A 39 4.68 30.66 9.36
CA GLY A 39 5.26 31.87 8.78
C GLY A 39 5.10 33.06 9.71
N VAL A 40 5.84 34.14 9.44
CA VAL A 40 5.77 35.39 10.20
C VAL A 40 4.34 35.95 10.22
N GLN A 41 3.60 35.81 9.12
CA GLN A 41 2.20 36.24 9.00
C GLN A 41 1.19 35.45 9.84
N ASP A 42 1.54 34.25 10.34
CA ASP A 42 0.60 33.43 11.12
C ASP A 42 0.45 33.96 12.56
N ALA A 43 1.30 34.91 13.00
CA ALA A 43 1.25 35.58 14.29
C ALA A 43 1.16 34.63 15.51
N LEU A 44 1.77 33.44 15.41
CA LEU A 44 1.76 32.44 16.48
C LEU A 44 2.99 32.58 17.38
N GLN A 45 2.78 33.13 18.57
CA GLN A 45 3.81 33.23 19.61
C GLN A 45 3.80 32.00 20.52
N LYS A 46 4.05 30.81 19.96
CA LYS A 46 4.23 29.57 20.74
C LYS A 46 5.32 28.70 20.15
N ASP A 47 6.13 28.14 21.04
CA ASP A 47 7.17 27.18 20.67
C ASP A 47 6.58 25.84 20.24
N PHE A 48 7.36 25.11 19.44
CA PHE A 48 7.08 23.75 18.98
C PHE A 48 5.78 23.63 18.15
N VAL A 49 5.47 24.68 17.39
CA VAL A 49 4.32 24.72 16.51
C VAL A 49 4.74 24.35 15.09
N PHE A 50 4.00 23.43 14.46
CA PHE A 50 4.07 23.18 13.03
C PHE A 50 2.73 23.51 12.36
N LYS A 51 2.84 23.89 11.09
CA LYS A 51 1.75 24.26 10.19
C LYS A 51 1.57 23.16 9.16
N LEU A 52 0.34 22.70 9.00
CA LEU A 52 -0.10 21.93 7.83
C LEU A 52 -0.87 22.87 6.92
N SER A 53 -0.49 22.97 5.64
CA SER A 53 -1.21 23.79 4.66
C SER A 53 -1.54 23.04 3.39
N PHE A 54 -2.79 23.09 2.95
CA PHE A 54 -3.22 22.62 1.65
C PHE A 54 -4.28 23.56 1.07
N LYS A 55 -3.94 24.27 -0.01
CA LYS A 55 -4.80 25.32 -0.59
C LYS A 55 -5.23 26.31 0.51
N ASN A 56 -6.53 26.44 0.78
CA ASN A 56 -7.07 27.33 1.81
C ASN A 56 -7.18 26.65 3.19
N HIS A 57 -6.86 25.36 3.31
CA HIS A 57 -6.87 24.66 4.58
C HIS A 57 -5.55 24.83 5.30
N VAL A 58 -5.59 25.47 6.46
CA VAL A 58 -4.44 25.65 7.34
C VAL A 58 -4.76 25.10 8.72
N TYR A 59 -3.86 24.25 9.23
CA TYR A 59 -3.94 23.72 10.59
C TYR A 59 -2.64 24.00 11.32
N PHE A 60 -2.76 24.34 12.60
CA PHE A 60 -1.61 24.52 13.50
C PHE A 60 -1.67 23.49 14.61
N PHE A 61 -0.54 22.82 14.80
CA PHE A 61 -0.33 21.80 15.81
C PHE A 61 0.84 22.21 16.69
N ARG A 62 0.67 22.07 18.00
CA ARG A 62 1.75 22.31 18.96
C ARG A 62 2.13 21.01 19.65
N ALA A 63 3.39 20.62 19.53
CA ALA A 63 3.96 19.49 20.27
C ALA A 63 4.26 19.88 21.72
N GLU A 64 4.35 18.89 22.61
CA GLU A 64 4.66 19.11 24.03
C GLU A 64 6.16 19.35 24.29
N SER A 65 7.03 18.95 23.37
CA SER A 65 8.48 19.09 23.47
C SER A 65 9.13 19.30 22.11
N GLU A 66 10.35 19.83 22.11
CA GLU A 66 11.21 19.95 20.93
C GLU A 66 11.47 18.59 20.26
N HIS A 67 11.73 17.56 21.05
CA HIS A 67 11.95 16.22 20.54
C HIS A 67 10.74 15.70 19.76
N THR A 68 9.53 15.83 20.33
CA THR A 68 8.29 15.44 19.66
C THR A 68 8.04 16.29 18.40
N TYR A 69 8.33 17.59 18.47
CA TYR A 69 8.20 18.49 17.33
C TYR A 69 9.06 18.06 16.13
N ASN A 70 10.36 17.82 16.37
CA ASN A 70 11.30 17.43 15.33
C ASN A 70 10.91 16.09 14.70
N ARG A 71 10.54 15.09 15.51
CA ARG A 71 10.07 13.79 14.99
C ARG A 71 8.84 13.90 14.08
N TRP A 72 7.93 14.81 14.40
CA TRP A 72 6.70 15.02 13.60
C TRP A 72 6.98 15.76 12.28
N LEU A 73 7.86 16.75 12.30
CA LEU A 73 8.33 17.41 11.08
C LEU A 73 9.05 16.43 10.15
N GLU A 74 9.92 15.58 10.69
CA GLU A 74 10.64 14.56 9.93
C GLU A 74 9.68 13.56 9.27
N ALA A 75 8.73 13.02 10.01
CA ALA A 75 7.81 12.01 9.48
C ALA A 75 6.87 12.56 8.39
N THR A 76 6.40 13.79 8.55
CA THR A 76 5.52 14.43 7.57
C THR A 76 6.28 14.89 6.33
N ARG A 77 7.52 15.38 6.49
CA ARG A 77 8.44 15.68 5.39
C ARG A 77 8.79 14.41 4.60
N PHE A 78 9.08 13.31 5.30
CA PHE A 78 9.31 12.01 4.69
C PHE A 78 8.12 11.55 3.85
N GLN A 79 6.89 11.70 4.36
CA GLN A 79 5.68 11.39 3.58
C GLN A 79 5.60 12.22 2.29
N GLN A 80 5.84 13.52 2.36
CA GLN A 80 5.79 14.39 1.19
C GLN A 80 6.79 13.92 0.14
N LEU A 81 8.02 13.64 0.57
CA LEU A 81 9.09 13.12 -0.26
C LEU A 81 8.76 11.76 -0.88
N TYR A 82 8.23 10.82 -0.10
CA TYR A 82 7.79 9.51 -0.58
C TYR A 82 6.76 9.65 -1.70
N ARG A 83 5.78 10.56 -1.53
CA ARG A 83 4.76 10.83 -2.53
C ARG A 83 5.33 11.52 -3.78
N GLU A 84 6.19 12.50 -3.61
CA GLU A 84 6.84 13.20 -4.73
C GLU A 84 7.70 12.22 -5.55
N PHE A 85 8.36 11.27 -4.88
CA PHE A 85 9.09 10.19 -5.55
C PHE A 85 8.18 9.28 -6.36
N GLU A 86 7.04 8.84 -5.81
CA GLU A 86 6.06 7.99 -6.54
C GLU A 86 5.43 8.67 -7.76
N GLN A 87 5.46 10.00 -7.83
CA GLN A 87 4.98 10.74 -9.01
C GLN A 87 6.03 10.86 -10.12
N GLN A 88 7.29 10.50 -9.86
CA GLN A 88 8.33 10.53 -10.87
C GLN A 88 8.15 9.37 -11.85
N LYS A 89 8.47 9.61 -13.13
CA LYS A 89 8.41 8.57 -14.19
C LYS A 89 9.26 7.33 -13.87
N VAL A 90 10.33 7.49 -13.09
CA VAL A 90 11.19 6.37 -12.67
C VAL A 90 10.46 5.42 -11.70
N CYS A 91 9.48 5.92 -10.95
CA CYS A 91 8.64 5.14 -10.04
C CYS A 91 7.36 4.70 -10.74
N TYR A 92 7.47 3.76 -11.68
CA TYR A 92 6.34 3.28 -12.50
C TYR A 92 5.36 2.36 -11.77
N VAL A 93 5.71 1.93 -10.54
CA VAL A 93 4.85 1.21 -9.59
C VAL A 93 5.08 1.79 -8.19
N PRO A 94 4.15 1.62 -7.23
CA PRO A 94 4.35 2.12 -5.87
C PRO A 94 5.63 1.57 -5.24
N VAL A 95 6.30 2.38 -4.40
CA VAL A 95 7.63 2.05 -3.87
C VAL A 95 7.62 0.73 -3.10
N GLY A 96 6.55 0.46 -2.35
CA GLY A 96 6.38 -0.81 -1.64
C GLY A 96 6.53 -2.03 -2.55
N TYR A 97 6.05 -1.97 -3.81
CA TYR A 97 6.22 -3.05 -4.78
C TYR A 97 7.65 -3.12 -5.34
N LEU A 98 8.32 -1.97 -5.54
CA LEU A 98 9.73 -1.96 -5.96
C LEU A 98 10.61 -2.69 -4.93
N LEU A 99 10.30 -2.55 -3.64
CA LEU A 99 11.03 -3.25 -2.56
C LEU A 99 10.86 -4.77 -2.59
N LEU A 100 9.81 -5.28 -3.25
CA LEU A 100 9.58 -6.72 -3.39
C LEU A 100 10.27 -7.33 -4.62
N LYS A 101 10.57 -6.52 -5.65
CA LYS A 101 11.15 -7.00 -6.92
C LYS A 101 12.43 -7.82 -6.79
N PRO A 102 13.37 -7.55 -5.86
CA PRO A 102 14.54 -8.40 -5.68
C PRO A 102 14.18 -9.85 -5.34
N PHE A 103 13.10 -10.08 -4.57
CA PHE A 103 12.64 -11.43 -4.23
C PHE A 103 12.01 -12.12 -5.42
N HIS A 104 11.15 -11.41 -6.17
CA HIS A 104 10.62 -11.92 -7.45
C HIS A 104 11.72 -12.29 -8.42
N ARG A 105 12.81 -11.51 -8.46
CA ARG A 105 13.92 -11.78 -9.36
C ARG A 105 14.63 -13.10 -9.03
N LEU A 106 14.79 -13.43 -7.75
CA LEU A 106 15.32 -14.73 -7.32
C LEU A 106 14.38 -15.88 -7.73
N LEU A 107 13.07 -15.73 -7.55
CA LEU A 107 12.11 -16.73 -8.04
C LEU A 107 12.16 -16.90 -9.57
N HIS A 108 12.34 -15.81 -10.31
CA HIS A 108 12.49 -15.86 -11.76
C HIS A 108 13.74 -16.62 -12.19
N TYR A 109 14.85 -16.52 -11.45
CA TYR A 109 16.04 -17.32 -11.75
C TYR A 109 15.80 -18.80 -11.58
N GLN A 110 15.04 -19.21 -10.56
CA GLN A 110 14.62 -20.60 -10.41
C GLN A 110 13.85 -21.06 -11.63
N LEU A 111 12.81 -20.31 -12.03
CA LEU A 111 11.98 -20.63 -13.19
C LEU A 111 12.79 -20.73 -14.49
N LEU A 112 13.79 -19.86 -14.67
CA LEU A 112 14.67 -19.91 -15.84
C LEU A 112 15.57 -21.14 -15.84
N LEU A 113 16.14 -21.49 -14.68
CA LEU A 113 16.97 -22.70 -14.53
C LEU A 113 16.15 -23.97 -14.73
N ASP A 114 14.94 -24.05 -14.16
CA ASP A 114 14.02 -25.16 -14.37
C ASP A 114 13.73 -25.34 -15.87
N ARG A 115 13.38 -24.25 -16.57
CA ARG A 115 13.13 -24.28 -18.02
C ARG A 115 14.35 -24.69 -18.85
N LEU A 116 15.56 -24.31 -18.43
CA LEU A 116 16.80 -24.75 -19.11
C LEU A 116 17.02 -26.25 -18.91
N LEU A 117 16.82 -26.74 -17.68
CA LEU A 117 16.97 -28.16 -17.35
C LEU A 117 15.92 -29.06 -18.02
N ASP A 118 14.71 -28.55 -18.24
CA ASP A 118 13.68 -29.23 -19.03
C ASP A 118 14.07 -29.36 -20.50
N HIS A 119 14.87 -28.42 -21.02
CA HIS A 119 15.35 -28.43 -22.40
C HIS A 119 16.64 -29.23 -22.57
N TYR A 120 17.52 -29.20 -21.58
CA TYR A 120 18.81 -29.88 -21.60
C TYR A 120 18.65 -31.39 -21.34
N GLY A 121 18.92 -32.20 -22.36
CA GLY A 121 19.05 -33.65 -22.21
C GLY A 121 20.18 -34.04 -21.24
N GLU A 122 20.19 -35.30 -20.78
CA GLU A 122 21.13 -35.77 -19.73
C GLU A 122 22.61 -35.55 -20.07
N ASP A 123 22.97 -35.65 -21.35
CA ASP A 123 24.35 -35.48 -21.83
C ASP A 123 24.74 -34.01 -22.10
N HIS A 124 23.84 -33.05 -21.83
CA HIS A 124 24.13 -31.65 -22.09
C HIS A 124 25.20 -31.12 -21.12
N PHE A 125 26.29 -30.58 -21.67
CA PHE A 125 27.46 -30.15 -20.91
C PHE A 125 27.16 -29.08 -19.84
N ASP A 126 26.11 -28.27 -20.02
CA ASP A 126 25.72 -27.20 -19.09
C ASP A 126 24.70 -27.64 -18.02
N ARG A 127 24.15 -28.86 -18.15
CA ARG A 127 23.11 -29.39 -17.25
C ARG A 127 23.60 -29.44 -15.81
N THR A 128 24.84 -29.89 -15.59
CA THR A 128 25.44 -30.00 -14.26
C THR A 128 25.53 -28.65 -13.55
N ASP A 129 25.99 -27.60 -14.24
CA ASP A 129 26.14 -26.27 -13.66
C ASP A 129 24.78 -25.60 -13.42
N CYS A 130 23.83 -25.76 -14.35
CA CYS A 130 22.45 -25.31 -14.16
C CYS A 130 21.77 -25.99 -12.95
N HIS A 131 21.95 -27.30 -12.81
CA HIS A 131 21.41 -28.05 -11.69
C HIS A 131 22.06 -27.63 -10.37
N GLY A 132 23.38 -27.43 -10.36
CA GLY A 132 24.11 -26.89 -9.21
C GLY A 132 23.59 -25.51 -8.80
N ALA A 133 23.38 -24.60 -9.75
CA ALA A 133 22.85 -23.27 -9.50
C ALA A 133 21.42 -23.35 -8.91
N LEU A 134 20.59 -24.25 -9.43
CA LEU A 134 19.23 -24.48 -8.95
C LEU A 134 19.22 -24.99 -7.50
N MET A 135 20.08 -25.97 -7.18
CA MET A 135 20.24 -26.49 -5.82
C MET A 135 20.69 -25.42 -4.82
N MET A 136 21.58 -24.51 -5.25
CA MET A 136 21.98 -23.37 -4.42
C MET A 136 20.82 -22.41 -4.15
N LEU A 137 19.98 -22.18 -5.15
CA LEU A 137 18.85 -21.26 -5.09
C LEU A 137 17.70 -21.78 -4.24
N GLY A 138 17.41 -23.09 -4.32
CA GLY A 138 16.21 -23.75 -3.78
C GLY A 138 15.88 -23.36 -2.34
N ARG A 139 16.84 -23.47 -1.40
CA ARG A 139 16.58 -23.11 0.02
C ARG A 139 16.12 -21.65 0.19
N THR A 140 16.64 -20.75 -0.64
CA THR A 140 16.32 -19.32 -0.58
C THR A 140 14.96 -19.05 -1.20
N THR A 141 14.68 -19.65 -2.36
CA THR A 141 13.39 -19.50 -3.02
C THR A 141 12.25 -20.17 -2.26
N ASP A 142 12.49 -21.29 -1.59
CA ASP A 142 11.52 -21.91 -0.66
C ASP A 142 11.13 -20.95 0.46
N THR A 143 12.15 -20.30 1.05
CA THR A 143 11.94 -19.28 2.09
C THR A 143 11.14 -18.11 1.52
N ILE A 144 11.50 -17.61 0.33
CA ILE A 144 10.79 -16.51 -0.34
C ILE A 144 9.34 -16.89 -0.64
N ASN A 145 9.08 -18.07 -1.22
CA ASN A 145 7.73 -18.55 -1.54
C ASN A 145 6.84 -18.63 -0.30
N SER A 146 7.40 -18.94 0.87
CA SER A 146 6.64 -18.96 2.13
C SER A 146 6.28 -17.57 2.68
N LEU A 147 7.10 -16.53 2.41
CA LEU A 147 6.99 -15.20 3.02
C LEU A 147 6.45 -14.10 2.08
N LEU A 148 6.74 -14.23 0.78
CA LEU A 148 6.45 -13.22 -0.23
C LEU A 148 4.94 -12.95 -0.35
N PRO A 149 4.04 -13.96 -0.38
CA PRO A 149 2.60 -13.69 -0.50
C PRO A 149 2.03 -12.86 0.67
N GLU A 150 2.55 -13.03 1.89
CA GLU A 150 2.14 -12.21 3.03
C GLU A 150 2.69 -10.78 2.90
N SER A 151 3.92 -10.63 2.42
CA SER A 151 4.58 -9.33 2.21
C SER A 151 3.91 -8.52 1.10
N GLU A 152 3.55 -9.15 -0.01
CA GLU A 152 2.79 -8.55 -1.12
C GLU A 152 1.42 -8.07 -0.63
N ASN A 153 0.71 -8.92 0.11
CA ASN A 153 -0.58 -8.55 0.67
C ASN A 153 -0.45 -7.38 1.65
N TYR A 154 0.58 -7.36 2.49
CA TYR A 154 0.82 -6.24 3.41
C TYR A 154 1.03 -4.92 2.67
N VAL A 155 1.88 -4.92 1.62
CA VAL A 155 2.10 -3.74 0.78
C VAL A 155 0.79 -3.29 0.15
N LEU A 156 0.03 -4.21 -0.44
CA LEU A 156 -1.27 -3.93 -1.05
C LEU A 156 -2.27 -3.30 -0.05
N LEU A 157 -2.36 -3.83 1.17
CA LEU A 157 -3.23 -3.25 2.20
C LEU A 157 -2.78 -1.85 2.63
N CYS A 158 -1.47 -1.59 2.70
CA CYS A 158 -0.96 -0.24 3.01
C CYS A 158 -1.34 0.77 1.92
N GLU A 159 -1.21 0.37 0.65
CA GLU A 159 -1.60 1.17 -0.51
C GLU A 159 -3.11 1.45 -0.50
N LEU A 160 -3.94 0.43 -0.31
CA LEU A 160 -5.38 0.60 -0.23
C LEU A 160 -5.80 1.45 0.98
N GLN A 161 -5.11 1.35 2.12
CA GLN A 161 -5.41 2.19 3.29
C GLN A 161 -5.11 3.67 3.01
N ARG A 162 -4.10 3.96 2.19
CA ARG A 162 -3.81 5.33 1.73
C ARG A 162 -4.92 5.86 0.80
N ASP A 163 -5.44 5.00 -0.06
CA ASP A 163 -6.41 5.38 -1.08
C ASP A 163 -7.86 5.40 -0.57
N LEU A 164 -8.17 4.60 0.47
CA LEU A 164 -9.50 4.51 1.07
C LEU A 164 -9.67 5.56 2.18
N VAL A 165 -10.69 6.40 2.02
CA VAL A 165 -11.05 7.42 3.01
C VAL A 165 -12.26 6.94 3.82
N GLY A 166 -12.14 7.00 5.15
CA GLY A 166 -13.20 6.61 6.09
C GLY A 166 -13.14 5.16 6.56
N PHE A 167 -12.05 4.45 6.30
CA PHE A 167 -11.80 3.10 6.83
C PHE A 167 -10.32 2.92 7.17
N ASP A 168 -10.01 3.13 8.46
CA ASP A 168 -8.63 3.40 8.90
C ASP A 168 -7.90 2.16 9.43
N GLN A 169 -8.64 1.08 9.63
CA GLN A 169 -8.13 -0.18 10.18
C GLN A 169 -8.07 -1.27 9.11
N LEU A 170 -7.68 -0.92 7.88
CA LEU A 170 -7.56 -1.84 6.75
C LEU A 170 -6.40 -2.82 6.95
N VAL A 171 -5.23 -2.35 7.37
CA VAL A 171 -4.05 -3.20 7.59
C VAL A 171 -4.21 -3.98 8.90
N GLN A 172 -4.60 -5.25 8.79
CA GLN A 172 -4.81 -6.16 9.92
C GLN A 172 -4.11 -7.50 9.69
N PRO A 173 -3.56 -8.14 10.75
CA PRO A 173 -3.04 -9.50 10.64
C PRO A 173 -4.10 -10.46 10.09
N GLY A 174 -3.73 -11.24 9.07
CA GLY A 174 -4.62 -12.23 8.47
C GLY A 174 -5.68 -11.68 7.51
N ARG A 175 -5.87 -10.36 7.41
CA ARG A 175 -6.71 -9.76 6.36
C ARG A 175 -6.02 -9.88 5.01
N ARG A 176 -6.75 -10.31 3.99
CA ARG A 176 -6.26 -10.37 2.60
C ARG A 176 -7.27 -9.77 1.64
N LEU A 177 -6.80 -9.06 0.61
CA LEU A 177 -7.66 -8.70 -0.52
C LEU A 177 -7.92 -9.96 -1.36
N ILE A 178 -9.19 -10.25 -1.63
CA ILE A 178 -9.62 -11.36 -2.48
C ILE A 178 -9.94 -10.83 -3.88
N ARG A 179 -10.74 -9.75 -3.95
CA ARG A 179 -11.13 -9.13 -5.21
C ARG A 179 -11.39 -7.65 -5.04
N GLN A 180 -11.13 -6.89 -6.10
CA GLN A 180 -11.64 -5.54 -6.25
C GLN A 180 -12.22 -5.35 -7.65
N GLY A 181 -13.25 -4.51 -7.78
CA GLY A 181 -13.83 -4.21 -9.08
C GLY A 181 -15.00 -3.24 -9.00
N CYS A 182 -15.42 -2.75 -10.18
CA CYS A 182 -16.59 -1.88 -10.28
C CYS A 182 -17.86 -2.72 -10.41
N LEU A 183 -18.92 -2.31 -9.69
CA LEU A 183 -20.28 -2.79 -9.88
C LEU A 183 -21.23 -1.60 -9.93
N LEU A 184 -22.36 -1.78 -10.61
CA LEU A 184 -23.44 -0.79 -10.66
C LEU A 184 -24.40 -1.05 -9.49
N LYS A 185 -24.29 -0.25 -8.43
CA LYS A 185 -25.23 -0.29 -7.31
C LYS A 185 -26.56 0.32 -7.74
N HIS A 186 -27.65 -0.40 -7.51
CA HIS A 186 -29.00 0.11 -7.73
C HIS A 186 -29.34 1.11 -6.61
N SER A 187 -30.00 2.20 -7.01
CA SER A 187 -30.42 3.26 -6.09
C SER A 187 -31.68 3.95 -6.61
N LYS A 188 -32.31 4.77 -5.78
CA LYS A 188 -33.42 5.65 -6.21
C LYS A 188 -33.03 6.59 -7.35
N ARG A 189 -31.73 6.91 -7.48
CA ARG A 189 -31.17 7.75 -8.56
C ARG A 189 -30.74 6.92 -9.78
N GLY A 190 -31.17 5.67 -9.89
CA GLY A 190 -30.74 4.72 -10.92
C GLY A 190 -29.45 3.99 -10.58
N LEU A 191 -28.78 3.48 -11.61
CA LEU A 191 -27.54 2.70 -11.51
C LEU A 191 -26.35 3.60 -11.22
N GLN A 192 -25.64 3.32 -10.13
CA GLN A 192 -24.47 4.08 -9.69
C GLN A 192 -23.23 3.21 -9.67
N GLN A 193 -22.23 3.55 -10.49
CA GLN A 193 -20.94 2.85 -10.44
C GLN A 193 -20.25 3.06 -9.10
N ARG A 194 -19.88 1.97 -8.43
CA ARG A 194 -19.16 1.95 -7.16
C ARG A 194 -18.02 0.95 -7.23
N MET A 195 -16.94 1.25 -6.52
CA MET A 195 -15.83 0.33 -6.36
C MET A 195 -16.12 -0.57 -5.16
N PHE A 196 -15.96 -1.88 -5.35
CA PHE A 196 -16.10 -2.89 -4.30
C PHE A 196 -14.74 -3.51 -4.02
N PHE A 197 -14.46 -3.74 -2.74
CA PHE A 197 -13.24 -4.37 -2.24
C PHE A 197 -13.62 -5.51 -1.32
N LEU A 198 -13.48 -6.74 -1.80
CA LEU A 198 -13.72 -7.96 -1.04
C LEU A 198 -12.43 -8.36 -0.33
N PHE A 199 -12.41 -8.23 0.98
CA PHE A 199 -11.37 -8.77 1.85
C PHE A 199 -11.80 -10.09 2.47
N SER A 200 -10.87 -10.81 3.08
CA SER A 200 -11.11 -12.13 3.72
C SER A 200 -12.08 -12.12 4.92
N ASP A 201 -12.45 -10.95 5.41
CA ASP A 201 -13.29 -10.76 6.60
C ASP A 201 -14.39 -9.70 6.40
N VAL A 202 -14.22 -8.78 5.44
CA VAL A 202 -15.18 -7.71 5.16
C VAL A 202 -15.26 -7.38 3.67
N LEU A 203 -16.46 -7.06 3.19
CA LEU A 203 -16.68 -6.41 1.90
C LEU A 203 -16.86 -4.91 2.12
N LEU A 204 -16.06 -4.07 1.45
CA LEU A 204 -16.22 -2.62 1.43
C LEU A 204 -16.79 -2.17 0.08
N TYR A 205 -17.57 -1.10 0.06
CA TYR A 205 -17.90 -0.39 -1.18
C TYR A 205 -17.75 1.12 -1.02
N ALA A 206 -17.28 1.76 -2.09
CA ALA A 206 -16.81 3.13 -2.07
C ALA A 206 -17.19 3.91 -3.34
N SER A 207 -17.25 5.23 -3.20
CA SER A 207 -17.30 6.16 -4.33
C SER A 207 -15.90 6.69 -4.64
N LYS A 208 -15.52 6.68 -5.92
CA LYS A 208 -14.28 7.31 -6.39
C LYS A 208 -14.42 8.83 -6.34
N SER A 209 -13.42 9.50 -5.76
CA SER A 209 -13.32 10.95 -5.75
C SER A 209 -12.89 11.46 -7.12
N PRO A 210 -13.57 12.47 -7.69
CA PRO A 210 -13.18 13.05 -8.97
C PRO A 210 -11.90 13.92 -8.87
N VAL A 211 -11.49 14.32 -7.66
CA VAL A 211 -10.42 15.31 -7.47
C VAL A 211 -9.05 14.68 -7.23
N ASN A 212 -8.97 13.65 -6.39
CA ASN A 212 -7.71 13.15 -5.85
C ASN A 212 -7.52 11.64 -6.03
N GLN A 213 -8.33 10.99 -6.89
CA GLN A 213 -8.30 9.54 -7.15
C GLN A 213 -8.51 8.62 -5.93
N THR A 214 -8.82 9.17 -4.75
CA THR A 214 -9.15 8.40 -3.54
C THR A 214 -10.55 7.79 -3.60
N PHE A 215 -10.83 6.82 -2.74
CA PHE A 215 -12.10 6.11 -2.64
C PHE A 215 -12.73 6.37 -1.28
N LYS A 216 -13.82 7.14 -1.25
CA LYS A 216 -14.59 7.37 -0.02
C LYS A 216 -15.47 6.17 0.27
N VAL A 217 -15.22 5.49 1.39
CA VAL A 217 -15.99 4.32 1.81
C VAL A 217 -17.41 4.76 2.18
N LEU A 218 -18.40 4.07 1.60
CA LEU A 218 -19.82 4.35 1.79
C LEU A 218 -20.48 3.35 2.74
N GLY A 219 -19.91 2.16 2.85
CA GLY A 219 -20.41 1.11 3.72
C GLY A 219 -19.56 -0.15 3.64
N HIS A 220 -19.89 -1.09 4.52
CA HIS A 220 -19.23 -2.37 4.63
C HIS A 220 -20.22 -3.48 4.97
N VAL A 221 -19.86 -4.72 4.67
CA VAL A 221 -20.61 -5.94 5.01
C VAL A 221 -19.63 -6.97 5.59
N PRO A 222 -19.74 -7.33 6.88
CA PRO A 222 -18.93 -8.41 7.45
C PRO A 222 -19.23 -9.74 6.77
N LEU A 223 -18.20 -10.50 6.40
CA LEU A 223 -18.40 -11.72 5.60
C LEU A 223 -19.15 -12.83 6.31
N ARG A 224 -19.06 -12.92 7.64
CA ARG A 224 -19.79 -13.92 8.42
C ARG A 224 -21.31 -13.83 8.24
N SER A 225 -21.83 -12.61 8.08
CA SER A 225 -23.26 -12.34 7.86
C SER A 225 -23.60 -12.11 6.39
N LEU A 226 -22.62 -12.23 5.48
CA LEU A 226 -22.82 -12.00 4.06
C LEU A 226 -23.53 -13.19 3.42
N LEU A 227 -24.65 -12.90 2.75
CA LEU A 227 -25.37 -13.82 1.88
C LEU A 227 -25.53 -13.16 0.50
N THR A 228 -25.66 -13.98 -0.53
CA THR A 228 -25.87 -13.51 -1.91
C THR A 228 -27.05 -14.22 -2.54
N GLU A 229 -27.85 -13.48 -3.28
CA GLU A 229 -28.96 -14.02 -4.07
C GLU A 229 -28.78 -13.62 -5.53
N ASN A 230 -28.93 -14.61 -6.41
CA ASN A 230 -28.85 -14.40 -7.84
C ASN A 230 -30.14 -13.73 -8.35
N ALA A 231 -30.01 -12.72 -9.21
CA ALA A 231 -31.15 -12.04 -9.82
C ALA A 231 -31.08 -12.10 -11.36
N GLU A 232 -32.08 -11.55 -12.05
CA GLU A 232 -32.12 -11.53 -13.51
C GLU A 232 -30.95 -10.74 -14.13
N HIS A 233 -30.66 -11.05 -15.40
CA HIS A 233 -29.56 -10.44 -16.17
C HIS A 233 -28.21 -10.54 -15.42
N ASN A 234 -27.41 -9.47 -15.41
CA ASN A 234 -26.14 -9.38 -14.69
C ASN A 234 -26.31 -8.86 -13.25
N ALA A 235 -27.51 -8.90 -12.68
CA ALA A 235 -27.78 -8.44 -11.33
C ALA A 235 -27.70 -9.53 -10.26
N PHE A 236 -27.40 -9.14 -9.03
CA PHE A 236 -27.47 -9.98 -7.83
C PHE A 236 -27.62 -9.10 -6.58
N VAL A 237 -28.07 -9.69 -5.49
CA VAL A 237 -28.29 -9.01 -4.20
C VAL A 237 -27.27 -9.48 -3.18
N ILE A 238 -26.69 -8.55 -2.44
CA ILE A 238 -25.78 -8.81 -1.32
C ILE A 238 -26.50 -8.42 -0.03
N PHE A 239 -26.65 -9.37 0.88
CA PHE A 239 -27.24 -9.15 2.20
C PHE A 239 -26.15 -9.04 3.27
N GLY A 240 -26.34 -8.11 4.20
CA GLY A 240 -25.48 -7.89 5.36
C GLY A 240 -26.32 -7.57 6.59
N GLY A 241 -26.68 -8.60 7.35
CA GLY A 241 -27.63 -8.46 8.47
C GLY A 241 -28.99 -7.97 7.96
N GLN A 242 -29.42 -6.80 8.42
CA GLN A 242 -30.71 -6.19 8.06
C GLN A 242 -30.67 -5.32 6.79
N ARG A 243 -29.54 -5.28 6.07
CA ARG A 243 -29.36 -4.44 4.87
C ARG A 243 -29.15 -5.30 3.64
N ALA A 244 -29.72 -4.88 2.52
CA ALA A 244 -29.54 -5.50 1.22
C ALA A 244 -29.03 -4.46 0.21
N ILE A 245 -28.12 -4.88 -0.67
CA ILE A 245 -27.58 -4.06 -1.75
C ILE A 245 -27.73 -4.83 -3.05
N THR A 246 -28.60 -4.34 -3.94
CA THR A 246 -28.70 -4.85 -5.30
C THR A 246 -27.65 -4.21 -6.19
N VAL A 247 -26.90 -5.04 -6.90
CA VAL A 247 -25.80 -4.64 -7.78
C VAL A 247 -25.91 -5.33 -9.13
N SER A 248 -25.36 -4.72 -10.17
CA SER A 248 -25.17 -5.35 -11.49
C SER A 248 -23.71 -5.31 -11.91
N ALA A 249 -23.22 -6.43 -12.43
CA ALA A 249 -21.93 -6.53 -13.08
C ALA A 249 -22.01 -6.09 -14.55
N GLY A 250 -20.86 -5.79 -15.16
CA GLY A 250 -20.80 -5.42 -16.57
C GLY A 250 -21.11 -6.60 -17.49
N THR A 251 -20.75 -7.82 -17.07
CA THR A 251 -20.97 -9.06 -17.84
C THR A 251 -21.44 -10.22 -16.96
N THR A 252 -21.99 -11.26 -17.59
CA THR A 252 -22.35 -12.51 -16.92
C THR A 252 -21.12 -13.18 -16.31
N ALA A 253 -19.97 -13.14 -17.00
CA ALA A 253 -18.71 -13.70 -16.50
C ALA A 253 -18.26 -12.99 -15.21
N GLU A 254 -18.31 -11.65 -15.18
CA GLU A 254 -18.00 -10.88 -13.98
C GLU A 254 -18.95 -11.20 -12.83
N LYS A 255 -20.26 -11.30 -13.10
CA LYS A 255 -21.28 -11.70 -12.11
C LYS A 255 -20.96 -13.07 -11.51
N THR A 256 -20.70 -14.06 -12.35
CA THR A 256 -20.36 -15.43 -11.91
C THR A 256 -19.14 -15.44 -11.01
N LEU A 257 -18.08 -14.71 -11.38
CA LEU A 257 -16.87 -14.62 -10.56
C LEU A 257 -17.13 -13.92 -9.22
N TRP A 258 -17.87 -12.82 -9.21
CA TRP A 258 -18.24 -12.12 -7.97
C TRP A 258 -19.03 -13.03 -7.03
N LEU A 259 -20.05 -13.72 -7.52
CA LEU A 259 -20.87 -14.64 -6.72
C LEU A 259 -20.04 -15.79 -6.16
N ALA A 260 -19.18 -16.41 -6.98
CA ALA A 260 -18.33 -17.52 -6.55
C ALA A 260 -17.35 -17.09 -5.43
N GLU A 261 -16.70 -15.94 -5.59
CA GLU A 261 -15.73 -15.45 -4.59
C GLU A 261 -16.42 -14.94 -3.31
N LEU A 262 -17.57 -14.27 -3.41
CA LEU A 262 -18.36 -13.87 -2.23
C LEU A 262 -18.82 -15.09 -1.44
N ALA A 263 -19.33 -16.12 -2.11
CA ALA A 263 -19.77 -17.35 -1.48
C ALA A 263 -18.61 -18.08 -0.79
N LYS A 264 -17.48 -18.25 -1.49
CA LYS A 264 -16.27 -18.87 -0.93
C LYS A 264 -15.75 -18.09 0.27
N ALA A 265 -15.59 -16.77 0.14
CA ALA A 265 -15.06 -15.92 1.21
C ALA A 265 -15.98 -15.88 2.44
N SER A 266 -17.31 -15.86 2.25
CA SER A 266 -18.30 -15.95 3.33
C SER A 266 -18.19 -17.29 4.08
N SER A 267 -18.05 -18.40 3.34
CA SER A 267 -17.85 -19.72 3.93
C SER A 267 -16.54 -19.80 4.75
N ASP A 268 -15.43 -19.36 4.15
CA ASP A 268 -14.10 -19.34 4.79
C ASP A 268 -14.08 -18.43 6.03
N ALA A 269 -14.83 -17.33 6.03
CA ALA A 269 -14.94 -16.45 7.19
C ALA A 269 -15.69 -17.11 8.35
N LYS A 270 -16.65 -18.00 8.08
CA LYS A 270 -17.43 -18.71 9.11
C LYS A 270 -16.61 -19.75 9.85
N THR A 271 -15.66 -20.41 9.18
CA THR A 271 -14.82 -21.47 9.77
C THR A 271 -13.69 -20.94 10.66
N ARG A 272 -13.29 -19.67 10.50
CA ARG A 272 -12.25 -19.04 11.32
C ARG A 272 -12.76 -18.72 12.74
N PRO A 273 -11.89 -18.46 13.72
CA PRO A 273 -12.30 -17.89 15.01
C PRO A 273 -12.96 -16.52 14.83
N HIS A 274 -14.00 -16.24 15.63
CA HIS A 274 -14.68 -14.94 15.57
C HIS A 274 -13.76 -13.83 16.08
N VAL A 275 -13.14 -13.10 15.15
CA VAL A 275 -12.47 -11.84 15.44
C VAL A 275 -13.50 -10.73 15.28
N GLN A 276 -13.80 -10.03 16.37
CA GLN A 276 -14.66 -8.86 16.29
C GLN A 276 -13.91 -7.78 15.50
N LEU A 277 -14.49 -7.36 14.38
CA LEU A 277 -13.97 -6.23 13.64
C LEU A 277 -14.05 -5.01 14.57
N ALA A 278 -12.92 -4.38 14.86
CA ALA A 278 -12.89 -3.08 15.55
C ALA A 278 -13.46 -2.03 14.57
N MET A 279 -14.78 -1.89 14.60
CA MET A 279 -15.51 -1.06 13.64
C MET A 279 -15.53 0.38 14.14
N GLY A 280 -14.64 1.22 13.62
CA GLY A 280 -14.83 2.66 13.68
C GLY A 280 -16.22 3.02 13.17
N SER A 281 -17.02 3.71 13.98
CA SER A 281 -18.26 4.32 13.51
C SER A 281 -17.93 5.12 12.24
N LEU A 282 -18.47 4.69 11.09
CA LEU A 282 -18.37 5.45 9.84
C LEU A 282 -18.95 6.83 10.13
N LYS A 283 -18.09 7.82 10.39
CA LYS A 283 -18.55 9.19 10.69
C LYS A 283 -19.26 9.72 9.47
N ASN A 284 -20.58 9.93 9.64
CA ASN A 284 -21.54 10.54 8.74
C ASN A 284 -21.00 10.81 7.34
N CYS A 285 -20.91 9.75 6.54
CA CYS A 285 -20.92 9.88 5.10
C CYS A 285 -22.38 9.92 4.64
N SER A 286 -23.07 11.00 4.99
CA SER A 286 -24.35 11.34 4.36
C SER A 286 -24.08 11.59 2.88
N SER A 287 -24.23 10.53 2.08
CA SER A 287 -24.55 10.66 0.65
C SER A 287 -25.77 9.82 0.27
N SER A 288 -26.45 9.24 1.25
CA SER A 288 -27.88 9.02 1.14
C SER A 288 -28.53 10.12 1.97
N GLU A 289 -29.10 11.11 1.30
CA GLU A 289 -30.12 11.95 1.91
C GLU A 289 -31.26 11.04 2.37
N GLU A 290 -31.16 10.56 3.60
CA GLU A 290 -32.26 10.66 4.54
C GLU A 290 -31.87 11.81 5.47
N GLY A 291 -32.68 12.86 5.48
CA GLY A 291 -32.36 14.11 6.14
C GLY A 291 -32.29 13.97 7.66
N LEU A 292 -31.34 14.71 8.24
CA LEU A 292 -31.58 15.56 9.39
C LEU A 292 -30.90 16.90 9.07
N GLU A 293 -31.74 17.92 8.88
CA GLU A 293 -31.55 19.34 8.51
C GLU A 293 -30.65 20.12 9.51
N THR A 294 -30.07 21.32 9.31
CA THR A 294 -29.88 22.39 8.28
C THR A 294 -28.73 23.30 8.83
N CYS A 295 -27.93 24.11 8.13
CA CYS A 295 -28.25 25.38 7.44
C CYS A 295 -26.95 26.01 6.85
N GLY A 296 -27.03 26.57 5.63
CA GLY A 296 -26.36 27.81 5.20
C GLY A 296 -24.83 27.85 4.97
N LEU A 297 -24.38 27.86 3.70
CA LEU A 297 -24.03 29.08 2.93
C LEU A 297 -23.13 28.76 1.72
N ASN A 298 -23.67 29.11 0.55
CA ASN A 298 -23.10 29.43 -0.76
C ASN A 298 -21.75 28.83 -1.24
N ALA A 299 -21.89 28.15 -2.37
CA ALA A 299 -20.84 27.84 -3.33
C ALA A 299 -20.25 29.13 -3.93
N GLY A 300 -18.92 29.22 -3.90
CA GLY A 300 -18.13 30.08 -4.77
C GLY A 300 -17.21 29.21 -5.63
N ALA A 301 -17.38 29.27 -6.95
CA ALA A 301 -16.53 28.61 -7.91
C ALA A 301 -15.10 29.18 -7.87
N VAL A 302 -14.07 28.33 -7.90
CA VAL A 302 -12.67 28.75 -8.09
C VAL A 302 -11.96 27.83 -9.08
N VAL A 303 -11.32 28.49 -10.05
CA VAL A 303 -10.47 28.03 -11.15
C VAL A 303 -9.27 27.18 -10.67
N PRO A 304 -8.73 26.22 -11.46
CA PRO A 304 -7.62 25.39 -11.01
C PRO A 304 -6.31 26.19 -10.90
N GLY A 305 -5.81 26.36 -9.67
CA GLY A 305 -4.49 26.90 -9.40
C GLY A 305 -3.37 25.90 -9.68
N LYS A 306 -2.27 26.39 -10.26
CA LYS A 306 -1.05 25.68 -10.65
C LYS A 306 -0.53 24.74 -9.56
N THR A 307 -0.14 23.54 -9.97
CA THR A 307 0.66 22.58 -9.20
C THR A 307 1.92 23.26 -8.65
N PRO A 308 2.25 23.13 -7.35
CA PRO A 308 3.49 23.67 -6.81
C PRO A 308 4.69 22.94 -7.42
N PRO A 309 5.85 23.61 -7.56
CA PRO A 309 7.04 23.00 -8.13
C PRO A 309 7.50 21.85 -7.24
N SER A 310 7.88 20.73 -7.87
CA SER A 310 8.53 19.60 -7.24
C SER A 310 9.81 20.08 -6.54
N ARG A 311 9.84 19.98 -5.21
CA ARG A 311 11.03 20.28 -4.42
C ARG A 311 12.03 19.13 -4.64
N LYS A 312 13.30 19.45 -4.93
CA LYS A 312 14.36 18.45 -4.96
C LYS A 312 14.62 17.97 -3.53
N LEU A 313 14.77 16.65 -3.35
CA LEU A 313 15.15 16.03 -2.08
C LEU A 313 16.42 16.68 -1.52
N ALA A 314 16.45 16.93 -0.20
CA ALA A 314 17.67 17.38 0.48
C ALA A 314 18.53 16.16 0.90
N PRO A 315 19.86 16.31 1.06
CA PRO A 315 20.76 15.21 1.43
C PRO A 315 20.35 14.49 2.73
N ASP A 316 19.99 15.25 3.77
CA ASP A 316 19.63 14.71 5.10
C ASP A 316 18.38 13.79 5.06
N ASP A 317 17.45 14.04 4.12
CA ASP A 317 16.24 13.22 3.98
C ASP A 317 16.59 11.81 3.44
N VAL A 318 17.64 11.71 2.63
CA VAL A 318 18.13 10.47 2.01
C VAL A 318 18.90 9.61 3.02
N GLU A 319 19.60 10.23 3.98
CA GLU A 319 20.37 9.52 5.01
C GLU A 319 19.50 8.63 5.91
N SER A 320 18.25 9.03 6.17
CA SER A 320 17.32 8.25 7.01
C SER A 320 16.94 6.89 6.42
N LEU A 321 17.00 6.78 5.09
CA LEU A 321 16.74 5.59 4.26
C LEU A 321 18.01 4.82 3.87
N GLN A 322 19.19 5.33 4.25
CA GLN A 322 20.48 4.84 3.80
C GLN A 322 20.71 3.33 4.04
N PRO A 323 20.28 2.69 5.15
CA PRO A 323 20.43 1.24 5.31
C PRO A 323 19.62 0.42 4.28
N LEU A 324 18.43 0.90 3.90
CA LEU A 324 17.61 0.29 2.85
C LEU A 324 18.27 0.48 1.49
N PHE A 325 18.75 1.69 1.19
CA PHE A 325 19.44 1.97 -0.06
C PHE A 325 20.76 1.21 -0.19
N GLN A 326 21.56 1.09 0.87
CA GLN A 326 22.78 0.28 0.88
C GLN A 326 22.50 -1.21 0.62
N LEU A 327 21.36 -1.73 1.12
CA LEU A 327 20.93 -3.09 0.79
C LEU A 327 20.56 -3.22 -0.69
N MET A 328 19.74 -2.30 -1.21
CA MET A 328 19.35 -2.33 -2.62
C MET A 328 20.55 -2.11 -3.54
N GLU A 329 21.45 -1.21 -3.19
CA GLU A 329 22.65 -0.88 -3.95
C GLU A 329 23.60 -2.08 -4.04
N ALA A 330 23.86 -2.78 -2.92
CA ALA A 330 24.65 -4.00 -2.95
C ALA A 330 24.01 -5.07 -3.85
N MET A 331 22.68 -5.26 -3.77
CA MET A 331 21.98 -6.19 -4.65
C MET A 331 22.02 -5.76 -6.12
N ILE A 332 21.84 -4.47 -6.40
CA ILE A 332 21.89 -3.88 -7.76
C ILE A 332 23.28 -4.02 -8.35
N GLN A 333 24.34 -3.75 -7.59
CA GLN A 333 25.72 -3.88 -8.04
C GLN A 333 26.03 -5.31 -8.43
N HIS A 334 25.73 -6.29 -7.57
CA HIS A 334 25.93 -7.70 -7.87
C HIS A 334 25.06 -8.18 -9.03
N HIS A 335 23.79 -7.79 -9.04
CA HIS A 335 22.86 -8.13 -10.12
C HIS A 335 23.31 -7.56 -11.46
N GLY A 336 23.82 -6.32 -11.48
CA GLY A 336 24.35 -5.66 -12.66
C GLY A 336 25.61 -6.34 -13.20
N VAL A 337 26.51 -6.79 -12.33
CA VAL A 337 27.67 -7.63 -12.74
C VAL A 337 27.17 -8.93 -13.38
N PHE A 338 26.27 -9.63 -12.70
CA PHE A 338 25.69 -10.86 -13.21
C PHE A 338 25.04 -10.69 -14.58
N LEU A 339 24.22 -9.64 -14.77
CA LEU A 339 23.57 -9.38 -16.05
C LEU A 339 24.57 -9.08 -17.16
N ARG A 340 25.65 -8.35 -16.88
CA ARG A 340 26.71 -8.09 -17.86
C ARG A 340 27.45 -9.37 -18.26
N ASP A 341 27.78 -10.23 -17.29
CA ASP A 341 28.41 -11.52 -17.57
C ASP A 341 27.49 -12.37 -18.47
N LEU A 342 26.18 -12.40 -18.15
CA LEU A 342 25.16 -13.12 -18.90
C LEU A 342 24.98 -12.58 -20.32
N GLU A 343 24.87 -11.26 -20.48
CA GLU A 343 24.73 -10.58 -21.77
C GLU A 343 25.96 -10.82 -22.66
N HIS A 344 27.16 -10.69 -22.09
CA HIS A 344 28.39 -11.00 -22.81
C HIS A 344 28.42 -12.45 -23.31
N ARG A 345 27.94 -13.40 -22.50
CA ARG A 345 27.83 -14.81 -22.92
C ARG A 345 26.81 -15.01 -24.03
N LEU A 346 25.63 -14.39 -23.92
CA LEU A 346 24.59 -14.48 -24.96
C LEU A 346 25.06 -13.90 -26.30
N VAL A 347 25.79 -12.79 -26.30
CA VAL A 347 26.38 -12.22 -27.54
C VAL A 347 27.35 -13.21 -28.20
N LEU A 348 28.17 -13.92 -27.40
CA LEU A 348 29.08 -14.95 -27.91
C LEU A 348 28.36 -16.24 -28.33
N TRP A 349 27.15 -16.47 -27.80
CA TRP A 349 26.29 -17.60 -28.15
C TRP A 349 25.72 -17.44 -29.56
N GLU A 350 25.28 -16.24 -29.94
CA GLU A 350 24.72 -15.93 -31.26
C GLU A 350 25.77 -15.91 -32.40
N GLY A 351 27.07 -16.01 -32.09
CA GLY A 351 28.17 -16.07 -33.05
C GLY A 351 28.69 -17.48 -33.37
N ARG A 352 29.77 -17.59 -34.17
CA ARG A 352 30.52 -18.85 -34.42
C ARG A 352 31.38 -19.27 -33.21
N GLY A 353 30.79 -19.30 -32.02
CA GLY A 353 31.49 -19.65 -30.78
C GLY A 353 31.72 -21.16 -30.60
N SER A 354 32.73 -21.52 -29.81
CA SER A 354 33.02 -22.89 -29.35
C SER A 354 31.99 -23.36 -28.31
N HIS A 355 31.94 -24.65 -27.97
CA HIS A 355 31.11 -25.19 -26.87
C HIS A 355 31.27 -24.44 -25.52
N GLU A 356 32.40 -23.75 -25.31
CA GLU A 356 32.64 -22.90 -24.14
C GLU A 356 31.73 -21.65 -24.08
N THR A 357 31.24 -21.14 -25.22
CA THR A 357 30.39 -19.95 -25.27
C THR A 357 28.90 -20.26 -25.06
N HIS A 358 28.53 -21.54 -25.00
CA HIS A 358 27.13 -22.00 -24.80
C HIS A 358 26.87 -22.51 -23.37
N ARG A 359 27.80 -22.26 -22.44
CA ARG A 359 27.59 -22.53 -21.01
C ARG A 359 26.93 -21.31 -20.38
N ILE A 360 25.71 -21.42 -19.88
CA ILE A 360 25.05 -20.35 -19.14
C ILE A 360 24.97 -20.72 -17.64
N GLY A 361 24.99 -22.02 -17.35
CA GLY A 361 25.02 -22.60 -16.03
C GLY A 361 26.23 -22.17 -15.20
N ASP A 362 27.42 -22.09 -15.79
CA ASP A 362 28.65 -21.64 -15.10
C ASP A 362 28.51 -20.19 -14.57
N ILE A 363 27.97 -19.29 -15.39
CA ILE A 363 27.72 -17.89 -15.02
C ILE A 363 26.65 -17.82 -13.94
N MET A 364 25.58 -18.60 -14.08
CA MET A 364 24.52 -18.69 -13.07
C MET A 364 25.10 -19.17 -11.73
N LEU A 365 25.79 -20.31 -11.72
CA LEU A 365 26.35 -20.92 -10.52
C LEU A 365 27.30 -19.96 -9.79
N LYS A 366 28.26 -19.36 -10.52
CA LYS A 366 29.20 -18.37 -9.96
C LYS A 366 28.49 -17.19 -9.29
N ASN A 367 27.49 -16.62 -9.96
CA ASN A 367 26.81 -15.42 -9.48
C ASN A 367 25.78 -15.70 -8.37
N MET A 368 25.14 -16.88 -8.36
CA MET A 368 24.21 -17.26 -7.31
C MET A 368 24.90 -17.38 -5.94
N VAL A 369 26.15 -17.85 -5.88
CA VAL A 369 26.94 -17.88 -4.64
C VAL A 369 27.01 -16.49 -3.99
N VAL A 370 27.28 -15.47 -4.80
CA VAL A 370 27.48 -14.09 -4.33
C VAL A 370 26.14 -13.44 -3.98
N LEU A 371 25.16 -13.53 -4.88
CA LEU A 371 23.82 -12.97 -4.67
C LEU A 371 23.18 -13.54 -3.40
N LEU A 372 23.25 -14.85 -3.19
CA LEU A 372 22.64 -15.51 -2.03
C LEU A 372 23.35 -15.17 -0.71
N ARG A 373 24.66 -14.94 -0.68
CA ARG A 373 25.37 -14.48 0.53
C ARG A 373 24.90 -13.08 0.94
N THR A 374 24.74 -12.19 -0.03
CA THR A 374 24.23 -10.83 0.20
C THR A 374 22.75 -10.84 0.60
N SER A 375 21.94 -11.74 0.03
CA SER A 375 20.54 -11.90 0.41
C SER A 375 20.37 -12.53 1.80
N LYS A 376 21.10 -13.61 2.14
CA LYS A 376 20.95 -14.32 3.43
C LYS A 376 21.34 -13.48 4.64
N SER A 377 22.37 -12.65 4.53
CA SER A 377 22.80 -11.77 5.62
C SER A 377 21.78 -10.67 5.97
N ARG A 378 20.80 -10.41 5.09
CA ARG A 378 19.85 -9.30 5.21
C ARG A 378 18.40 -9.68 4.88
N LEU A 379 18.10 -10.96 4.66
CA LEU A 379 16.78 -11.55 4.38
C LEU A 379 15.92 -11.45 5.62
N TYR A 380 15.45 -10.26 5.84
CA TYR A 380 14.55 -9.94 6.92
C TYR A 380 13.54 -9.00 6.29
N VAL A 381 12.79 -9.47 5.30
CA VAL A 381 11.69 -8.71 4.65
C VAL A 381 10.68 -8.25 5.70
N ARG A 382 10.43 -9.12 6.69
CA ARG A 382 9.66 -8.78 7.90
C ARG A 382 10.35 -7.75 8.81
N SER A 383 11.62 -7.40 8.64
CA SER A 383 12.31 -6.30 9.35
C SER A 383 12.56 -5.10 8.44
N VAL A 384 12.82 -5.29 7.15
CA VAL A 384 12.98 -4.22 6.19
C VAL A 384 11.63 -3.53 5.96
N ILE A 385 10.54 -4.29 5.84
CA ILE A 385 9.18 -3.76 5.72
C ILE A 385 8.57 -3.48 7.11
N SER A 386 8.65 -4.41 8.08
CA SER A 386 8.05 -4.17 9.42
C SER A 386 8.92 -3.33 10.37
N ASN A 387 10.26 -3.42 10.36
CA ASN A 387 11.11 -2.62 11.27
C ASN A 387 11.58 -1.29 10.66
N SER A 388 11.94 -1.20 9.37
CA SER A 388 12.52 0.04 8.80
C SER A 388 11.48 1.06 8.35
N LEU A 389 10.35 0.63 7.79
CA LEU A 389 9.25 1.52 7.40
C LEU A 389 8.14 1.54 8.47
N ALA A 390 7.72 0.38 8.98
CA ALA A 390 6.67 0.34 9.99
C ALA A 390 7.17 0.64 11.42
N ARG A 391 8.31 0.19 11.95
CA ARG A 391 8.74 0.61 13.32
C ARG A 391 9.45 1.96 13.40
N LYS A 392 10.13 2.39 12.33
CA LYS A 392 10.79 3.71 12.29
C LYS A 392 9.80 4.85 11.99
N TYR A 393 8.74 4.58 11.20
CA TYR A 393 7.73 5.58 10.79
C TYR A 393 6.27 5.26 11.18
N ALA A 394 5.95 4.11 11.80
CA ALA A 394 4.71 4.04 12.59
C ALA A 394 4.92 4.86 13.84
N LEU A 395 4.61 6.15 13.71
CA LEU A 395 4.18 7.00 14.80
C LEU A 395 2.79 6.53 15.26
N SER A 396 2.70 5.30 15.76
CA SER A 396 1.69 4.93 16.75
C SER A 396 1.93 5.62 18.09
N VAL A 397 2.87 6.58 18.15
CA VAL A 397 2.97 7.49 19.27
C VAL A 397 1.93 8.56 19.05
N GLY A 398 0.73 8.28 19.52
CA GLY A 398 -0.18 9.36 19.78
C GLY A 398 0.52 10.33 20.74
N HIS A 399 0.45 11.60 20.42
CA HIS A 399 0.98 12.64 21.27
C HIS A 399 -0.12 13.66 21.50
N ARG A 400 -0.08 14.31 22.65
CA ARG A 400 -0.98 15.42 22.95
C ARG A 400 -0.62 16.58 22.05
N PHE A 401 -1.57 16.98 21.22
CA PHE A 401 -1.47 18.21 20.47
C PHE A 401 -2.49 19.20 20.97
N LEU A 402 -2.12 20.47 20.94
CA LEU A 402 -3.09 21.54 20.95
C LEU A 402 -3.44 21.86 19.49
N ARG A 403 -4.72 21.92 19.12
CA ARG A 403 -5.23 22.43 17.83
C ARG A 403 -5.72 23.88 17.95
N ALA A 404 -5.27 24.80 17.12
CA ALA A 404 -5.89 26.13 17.04
C ALA A 404 -7.14 26.09 16.15
N SER A 405 -8.21 26.77 16.55
CA SER A 405 -9.32 27.09 15.65
C SER A 405 -8.85 28.18 14.67
N PRO A 406 -9.35 28.22 13.42
CA PRO A 406 -9.07 29.35 12.54
C PRO A 406 -9.51 30.66 13.20
N PRO A 407 -8.85 31.79 12.94
CA PRO A 407 -9.42 33.09 13.27
C PRO A 407 -10.77 33.20 12.56
N SER A 408 -11.78 33.64 13.31
CA SER A 408 -13.14 33.96 12.82
C SER A 408 -13.11 35.01 11.72
#